data_AF-A0A950YNQ6-F1
#
_entry.id   AF-A0A950YNQ6-F1
#
_cell.length_a   1.000
_cell.length_b   1.000
_cell.length_c   1.000
_cell.angle_alpha   90.00
_cell.angle_beta   90.00
_cell.angle_gamma   90.00
#
_symmetry.space_group_name_H-M   'P 1'
#
loop_
_entity.id
_entity.type
_entity.pdbx_description
1 polymer ?
#
loop_
_entity_poly.entity_id
_entity_poly.type
_entity_poly.pdbx_seq_one_letter_code
_entity_poly.pdbx_strand_id
1 'polypeptide(L)' 'AGLPAATVRAGFDLFGVPTAVQLTGPAWSEWRVLAGAQALFEATADVQRQWPELAAHDHEEIAR' A
#
# COMPACT_ATOMS: atom_id res chain seq x y z
N ALA A 1 -10.54 -6.57 -16.11
CA ALA A 1 -9.96 -7.89 -16.44
C ALA A 1 -10.29 -8.99 -15.41
N GLY A 2 -10.78 -8.68 -14.20
CA GLY A 2 -11.14 -9.71 -13.20
C GLY A 2 -9.94 -10.50 -12.67
N LEU A 3 -8.73 -9.96 -12.80
CA LEU A 3 -7.49 -10.60 -12.39
C LEU A 3 -7.22 -10.33 -10.90
N PRO A 4 -6.63 -11.28 -10.17
CA PRO A 4 -6.23 -11.06 -8.79
C PRO A 4 -5.12 -10.02 -8.72
N ALA A 5 -5.23 -9.12 -7.75
CA ALA A 5 -4.25 -8.08 -7.49
C ALA A 5 -4.06 -7.82 -6.00
N ALA A 6 -2.86 -7.43 -5.61
CA ALA A 6 -2.54 -6.98 -4.25
C ALA A 6 -1.56 -5.80 -4.34
N THR A 7 -1.66 -4.90 -3.37
CA THR A 7 -0.82 -3.70 -3.30
C THR A 7 0.00 -3.71 -2.02
N VAL A 8 1.30 -3.48 -2.14
CA VAL A 8 2.24 -3.40 -1.01
C VAL A 8 2.87 -2.01 -1.01
N ARG A 9 2.97 -1.37 0.16
CA ARG A 9 3.60 -0.05 0.29
C ARG A 9 5.06 -0.13 -0.15
N ALA A 10 5.50 0.88 -0.89
CA ALA A 10 6.84 0.97 -1.47
C ALA A 10 7.67 2.10 -0.85
N GLY A 11 7.05 3.05 -0.16
CA GLY A 11 7.72 4.13 0.53
C GLY A 11 6.86 5.38 0.59
N PHE A 12 7.52 6.52 0.63
CA PHE A 12 6.93 7.84 0.56
C PHE A 12 7.60 8.65 -0.55
N ASP A 13 6.86 9.53 -1.19
CA ASP A 13 7.45 10.47 -2.16
C ASP A 13 8.14 11.66 -1.46
N LEU A 14 8.59 12.63 -2.25
CA LEU A 14 9.27 13.83 -1.74
C LEU A 14 8.40 14.72 -0.85
N PHE A 15 7.09 14.52 -0.84
CA PHE A 15 6.12 15.26 -0.03
C PHE A 15 5.62 14.45 1.17
N GLY A 16 6.17 13.26 1.41
CA GLY A 16 5.71 12.38 2.48
C GLY A 16 4.38 11.70 2.17
N VAL A 17 3.99 11.61 0.89
CA VAL A 17 2.77 10.89 0.47
C VAL A 17 3.11 9.41 0.25
N PRO A 18 2.33 8.46 0.83
CA PRO A 18 2.59 7.04 0.64
C PRO A 18 2.52 6.62 -0.84
N THR A 19 3.52 5.86 -1.28
CA THR A 19 3.58 5.21 -2.60
C THR A 19 3.52 3.70 -2.45
N ALA A 20 3.06 2.99 -3.49
CA ALA A 20 2.87 1.54 -3.44
C ALA A 20 3.12 0.86 -4.79
N VAL A 21 3.40 -0.44 -4.74
CA VAL A 21 3.53 -1.33 -5.90
C VAL A 21 2.33 -2.27 -5.94
N GLN A 22 1.70 -2.37 -7.11
CA GLN A 22 0.64 -3.34 -7.37
C GLN A 22 1.20 -4.57 -8.08
N LEU A 23 0.90 -5.74 -7.55
CA LEU A 23 1.13 -7.04 -8.16
C LEU A 23 -0.18 -7.49 -8.80
N THR A 24 -0.13 -7.97 -10.04
CA THR A 24 -1.29 -8.56 -10.73
C THR A 24 -0.90 -9.92 -11.28
N GLY A 25 -1.75 -10.92 -11.02
CA GLY A 25 -1.51 -12.30 -11.44
C GLY A 25 -2.47 -12.77 -12.53
N PRO A 26 -2.27 -14.00 -13.03
CA PRO A 26 -3.26 -14.69 -13.88
C PRO A 26 -4.58 -14.92 -13.12
N ALA A 27 -5.68 -15.11 -13.85
CA ALA A 27 -6.97 -15.46 -13.25
C ALA A 27 -6.85 -16.69 -12.32
N TRP A 28 -7.58 -16.68 -11.21
CA TRP A 28 -7.64 -17.78 -10.22
C TRP A 28 -6.29 -18.16 -9.59
N SER A 29 -5.33 -17.23 -9.60
CA SER A 29 -3.98 -17.44 -9.07
C SER A 29 -3.66 -16.51 -7.89
N GLU A 30 -4.65 -16.27 -7.02
CA GLU A 30 -4.53 -15.41 -5.83
C GLU A 30 -3.33 -15.81 -4.97
N TRP A 31 -3.07 -17.11 -4.82
CA TRP A 31 -1.94 -17.62 -4.04
C TRP A 31 -0.58 -17.11 -4.56
N ARG A 32 -0.41 -16.93 -5.88
CA ARG A 32 0.83 -16.39 -6.46
C ARG A 32 0.98 -14.92 -6.13
N VAL A 33 -0.12 -14.18 -6.23
CA VAL A 33 -0.15 -12.74 -5.92
C VAL A 33 0.15 -12.52 -4.44
N LEU A 34 -0.44 -13.33 -3.55
CA LEU A 34 -0.19 -13.27 -2.11
C LEU A 34 1.25 -13.67 -1.76
N ALA A 35 1.80 -14.73 -2.38
CA ALA A 35 3.19 -15.11 -2.17
C ALA A 35 4.17 -14.00 -2.62
N GLY A 36 3.90 -13.37 -3.76
CA GLY A 36 4.68 -12.22 -4.23
C GLY A 36 4.54 -11.00 -3.32
N ALA A 37 3.32 -10.73 -2.83
CA ALA A 37 3.07 -9.63 -1.90
C ALA A 37 3.78 -9.83 -0.56
N GLN A 38 3.76 -11.06 -0.01
CA GLN A 38 4.47 -11.42 1.20
C GLN A 38 5.99 -11.24 1.03
N ALA A 39 6.55 -11.76 -0.07
CA ALA A 39 7.97 -11.62 -0.34
C ALA A 39 8.40 -10.14 -0.46
N LEU A 40 7.58 -9.31 -1.13
CA LEU A 40 7.84 -7.88 -1.24
C LEU A 40 7.72 -7.17 0.12
N PHE A 41 6.72 -7.54 0.93
CA PHE A 41 6.53 -7.01 2.28
C PHE A 41 7.73 -7.30 3.17
N GLU A 42 8.20 -8.56 3.18
CA GLU A 42 9.37 -8.99 3.96
C GLU A 42 10.67 -8.33 3.48
N ALA A 43 10.87 -8.23 2.16
CA ALA A 43 12.03 -7.58 1.57
C ALA A 43 12.08 -6.07 1.82
N THR A 44 10.95 -5.45 2.22
CA THR A 44 10.82 -4.01 2.47
C THR A 44 10.42 -3.70 3.91
N ALA A 45 10.83 -4.54 4.87
CA ALA A 45 10.39 -4.45 6.27
C ALA A 45 10.54 -3.05 6.91
N ASP A 46 11.57 -2.28 6.54
CA ASP A 46 11.74 -0.90 7.02
C ASP A 46 10.61 0.03 6.56
N VAL A 47 10.25 -0.03 5.29
CA VAL A 47 9.09 0.72 4.73
C VAL A 47 7.81 0.27 5.42
N GLN A 48 7.64 -1.02 5.68
CA GLN A 48 6.41 -1.53 6.29
C GLN A 48 6.23 -1.12 7.76
N ARG A 49 7.30 -0.74 8.45
CA ARG A 49 7.24 -0.20 9.81
C ARG A 49 6.87 1.28 9.87
N GLN A 50 6.99 2.01 8.77
CA GLN A 50 6.68 3.43 8.71
C GLN A 50 5.18 3.63 8.51
N TRP A 51 4.59 4.58 9.23
CA TRP A 51 3.21 5.00 9.05
C TRP A 51 3.18 6.52 8.87
N PRO A 52 2.30 7.06 8.00
CA PRO A 52 2.14 8.50 7.90
C PRO A 52 1.65 9.06 9.23
N GLU A 53 2.10 10.26 9.56
CA GLU A 53 1.42 11.06 10.56
C GLU A 53 0.03 11.41 10.01
N LEU A 54 -1.01 11.10 10.77
CA LEU A 54 -2.35 11.55 10.42
C LEU A 54 -2.39 13.06 10.65
N ALA A 55 -2.76 13.82 9.62
CA ALA A 55 -3.06 15.24 9.81
C ALA A 55 -4.13 15.35 10.90
N ALA A 56 -3.85 16.15 11.94
CA ALA A 56 -4.87 16.57 12.88
C ALA A 56 -5.89 17.40 12.08
N HIS A 57 -6.98 16.76 11.65
CA HIS A 57 -8.08 17.51 11.07
C HIS A 57 -8.78 18.23 12.21
N ASP A 58 -8.60 19.55 12.30
CA ASP A 58 -9.52 20.42 13.02
C ASP A 58 -10.89 20.26 12.35
N HIS A 59 -11.79 19.53 13.01
CA HIS A 59 -13.15 19.25 12.56
C HIS A 59 -14.05 20.51 12.45
N GLU A 60 -13.51 21.72 12.46
CA GLU A 60 -14.29 22.97 12.52
C GLU A 60 -14.86 23.44 11.17
N GLU A 61 -14.37 22.97 10.02
CA GLU A 61 -14.70 23.62 8.74
C GLU A 61 -15.93 23.06 8.00
N ILE A 62 -16.57 21.97 8.47
CA ILE A 62 -17.75 21.39 7.78
C ILE A 62 -19.08 22.08 8.18
N ALA A 63 -19.05 23.06 9.10
CA ALA A 63 -20.26 23.72 9.63
C ALA A 63 -20.50 25.17 9.12
N ARG A 64 -19.91 25.58 8.00
CA ARG A 64 -20.18 26.89 7.36
C ARG A 64 -20.58 26.72 5.90
#